data_AF-A0A2K0TG81-F1
#
_entry.id   AF-A0A2K0TG81-F1
#
_cell.length_a   1.000
_cell.length_b   1.000
_cell.length_c   1.000
_cell.angle_alpha   90.00
_cell.angle_beta   90.00
_cell.angle_gamma   90.00
#
_symmetry.space_group_name_H-M   'P 1'
#
loop_
_entity.id
_entity.type
_entity.pdbx_description
1 polymer ?
#
loop_
_entity_poly.entity_id
_entity_poly.type
_entity_poly.pdbx_seq_one_letter_code
_entity_poly.pdbx_strand_id
1 'polypeptide(L)'
;MSASLAPECNEVKERYDTCFLKWYSEKYLRGAEKDNKECAGLFNEYQKCLSVALKDRGIDKLLDEAREDNKENDVRLTAPRK
;
A
#
# COMPACT_ATOMS: atom_id res chain seq x y z
N MET A 1 -3.31 14.93 -5.98
CA MET A 1 -3.08 13.51 -5.68
C MET A 1 -4.15 12.67 -6.34
N SER A 2 -3.89 11.41 -6.66
CA SER A 2 -4.89 10.53 -7.29
C SER A 2 -6.06 10.29 -6.34
N ALA A 3 -7.29 10.33 -6.85
CA ALA A 3 -8.46 9.92 -6.07
C ALA A 3 -8.37 8.45 -5.69
N SER A 4 -8.87 8.11 -4.50
CA SER A 4 -9.10 6.74 -4.07
C SER A 4 -10.27 6.13 -4.84
N LEU A 5 -10.34 4.81 -4.82
CA LEU A 5 -11.48 4.04 -5.34
C LEU A 5 -12.80 4.48 -4.68
N ALA A 6 -12.73 4.78 -3.39
CA ALA A 6 -13.83 5.21 -2.54
C ALA A 6 -13.61 6.69 -2.12
N PRO A 7 -14.52 7.63 -2.46
CA PRO A 7 -14.36 9.05 -2.14
C PRO A 7 -14.16 9.34 -0.65
N GLU A 8 -14.77 8.55 0.21
CA GLU A 8 -14.66 8.61 1.68
C GLU A 8 -13.24 8.30 2.18
N CYS A 9 -12.43 7.59 1.39
CA CYS A 9 -11.04 7.28 1.74
C CYS A 9 -10.05 8.30 1.17
N ASN A 10 -10.49 9.33 0.44
CA ASN A 10 -9.59 10.29 -0.22
C ASN A 10 -8.71 11.06 0.76
N GLU A 11 -9.28 11.54 1.87
CA GLU A 11 -8.54 12.33 2.86
C GLU A 11 -7.44 11.50 3.53
N VAL A 12 -7.78 10.27 3.95
CA VAL A 12 -6.82 9.37 4.59
C VAL A 12 -5.74 8.92 3.60
N LYS A 13 -6.13 8.70 2.33
CA LYS A 13 -5.19 8.42 1.24
C LYS A 13 -4.20 9.55 1.04
N GLU A 14 -4.66 10.79 0.98
CA GLU A 14 -3.80 11.96 0.74
C GLU A 14 -2.75 12.12 1.86
N ARG A 15 -3.16 11.93 3.12
CA ARG A 15 -2.25 11.94 4.27
C ARG A 15 -1.19 10.84 4.17
N TYR A 16 -1.61 9.61 3.84
CA TYR A 16 -0.69 8.50 3.66
C TYR A 16 0.27 8.72 2.49
N ASP A 17 -0.24 9.10 1.31
CA ASP A 17 0.55 9.32 0.10
C ASP A 17 1.59 10.44 0.34
N THR A 18 1.21 11.52 1.01
CA THR A 18 2.14 12.61 1.38
C THR A 18 3.29 12.10 2.24
N CYS A 19 2.97 11.32 3.28
CA CYS A 19 3.98 10.72 4.16
C CYS A 19 4.87 9.76 3.37
N PHE A 20 4.26 8.86 2.59
CA PHE A 20 4.96 7.84 1.82
C PHE A 20 5.91 8.46 0.80
N LEU A 21 5.49 9.48 0.04
CA LEU A 21 6.33 10.13 -0.96
C LEU A 21 7.56 10.81 -0.35
N LYS A 22 7.39 11.43 0.83
CA LYS A 22 8.50 12.02 1.58
C LYS A 22 9.47 10.94 2.04
N TRP A 23 8.97 9.91 2.73
CA TRP A 23 9.77 8.76 3.16
C TRP A 23 10.52 8.12 1.99
N TYR A 24 9.81 7.89 0.89
CA TYR A 24 10.34 7.22 -0.29
C TYR A 24 11.49 8.02 -0.91
N SER A 25 11.33 9.33 -1.05
CA SER A 25 12.32 10.22 -1.67
C SER A 25 13.53 10.50 -0.77
N GLU A 26 13.31 10.66 0.53
CA GLU A 26 14.35 11.08 1.47
C GLU A 26 15.06 9.91 2.17
N LYS A 27 14.36 8.78 2.37
CA LYS A 27 14.86 7.64 3.15
C LYS A 27 15.13 6.44 2.28
N TYR A 28 14.11 5.95 1.57
CA TYR A 28 14.19 4.70 0.82
C TYR A 28 15.16 4.81 -0.37
N LEU A 29 14.94 5.77 -1.26
CA LEU A 29 15.79 5.96 -2.45
C LEU A 29 17.23 6.35 -2.10
N ARG A 30 17.45 6.94 -0.93
CA ARG A 30 18.79 7.32 -0.43
C ARG A 30 19.48 6.21 0.35
N GLY A 31 18.82 5.05 0.53
CA GLY A 31 19.36 3.90 1.25
C GLY A 31 19.48 4.11 2.76
N ALA A 32 18.83 5.12 3.34
CA ALA A 32 18.93 5.43 4.76
C ALA A 32 18.05 4.50 5.62
N GLU A 33 16.82 4.23 5.19
CA GLU A 33 15.88 3.38 5.90
C GLU A 33 15.00 2.60 4.91
N LYS A 34 14.87 1.29 5.13
CA LYS A 34 14.06 0.39 4.27
C LYS A 34 12.66 0.15 4.81
N ASP A 35 12.46 0.36 6.10
CA ASP A 35 11.17 0.16 6.75
C ASP A 35 10.37 1.48 6.76
N ASN A 36 9.16 1.48 6.21
CA ASN A 36 8.26 2.62 6.33
C ASN A 36 7.47 2.56 7.65
N LYS A 37 8.17 2.69 8.77
CA LYS A 37 7.53 2.69 10.10
C LYS A 37 6.78 3.99 10.36
N GLU A 38 7.25 5.10 9.82
CA GLU A 38 6.67 6.42 10.05
C GLU A 38 5.26 6.60 9.45
N CYS A 39 4.97 5.98 8.30
CA CYS A 39 3.64 6.05 7.67
C CYS A 39 2.76 4.84 7.95
N ALA A 40 3.23 3.84 8.73
CA ALA A 40 2.50 2.60 8.97
C ALA A 40 1.12 2.83 9.63
N GLY A 41 1.01 3.81 10.53
CA GLY A 41 -0.28 4.19 11.15
C GLY A 41 -1.28 4.70 10.12
N LEU A 42 -0.85 5.67 9.30
CA LEU A 42 -1.66 6.26 8.22
C LEU A 42 -2.06 5.22 7.17
N PHE A 43 -1.13 4.31 6.85
CA PHE A 43 -1.40 3.22 5.93
C PHE A 43 -2.50 2.29 6.46
N ASN A 44 -2.44 1.92 7.74
CA ASN A 44 -3.45 1.05 8.34
C ASN A 44 -4.84 1.69 8.31
N GLU A 45 -4.95 2.99 8.57
CA GLU A 45 -6.22 3.72 8.46
C GLU A 45 -6.76 3.71 7.03
N TYR A 46 -5.90 4.00 6.05
CA TYR A 46 -6.26 3.97 4.63
C TYR A 46 -6.67 2.56 4.19
N GLN A 47 -5.90 1.54 4.56
CA GLN A 47 -6.14 0.14 4.23
C GLN A 47 -7.48 -0.35 4.80
N LYS A 48 -7.82 0.04 6.04
CA LYS A 48 -9.11 -0.29 6.65
C LYS A 48 -10.27 0.31 5.86
N CYS A 49 -10.18 1.59 5.52
CA CYS A 49 -11.18 2.27 4.70
C CYS A 49 -11.36 1.59 3.35
N LEU A 50 -10.24 1.32 2.65
CA LEU A 50 -10.26 0.68 1.35
C LEU A 50 -10.82 -0.75 1.39
N SER A 51 -10.51 -1.51 2.44
CA SER A 51 -10.98 -2.90 2.58
C SER A 51 -12.51 -3.01 2.67
N VAL A 52 -13.18 -2.01 3.24
CA VAL A 52 -14.65 -1.94 3.25
C VAL A 52 -15.16 -1.68 1.84
N ALA A 53 -14.62 -0.67 1.16
CA ALA A 53 -15.03 -0.32 -0.20
C ALA A 53 -14.78 -1.44 -1.23
N LEU A 54 -13.72 -2.24 -1.05
CA LEU A 54 -13.42 -3.40 -1.91
C LEU A 54 -14.47 -4.51 -1.76
N LYS A 55 -14.91 -4.78 -0.52
CA LYS A 55 -15.96 -5.76 -0.21
C LYS A 55 -17.32 -5.31 -0.74
N ASP A 56 -17.67 -4.03 -0.54
CA ASP A 56 -18.94 -3.48 -1.01
C ASP A 56 -19.06 -3.54 -2.54
N ARG A 57 -17.94 -3.47 -3.25
CA ARG A 57 -17.87 -3.64 -4.71
C ARG A 57 -17.74 -5.08 -5.19
N GLY A 58 -17.58 -6.04 -4.27
CA GLY A 58 -17.44 -7.47 -4.57
C GLY A 58 -16.18 -7.83 -5.35
N ILE A 59 -15.14 -7.00 -5.31
CA ILE A 59 -13.85 -7.24 -5.98
C ILE A 59 -12.77 -7.76 -5.04
N ASP A 60 -13.09 -7.91 -3.75
CA ASP A 60 -12.20 -8.43 -2.72
C ASP A 60 -11.64 -9.81 -3.08
N LYS A 61 -12.51 -10.74 -3.48
CA LYS A 61 -12.09 -12.10 -3.87
C LYS A 61 -11.17 -12.13 -5.08
N LEU A 62 -11.51 -11.37 -6.13
CA LEU A 62 -10.69 -11.27 -7.34
C LEU A 62 -9.31 -10.69 -7.04
N LEU A 63 -9.25 -9.71 -6.13
CA LEU A 63 -7.99 -9.10 -5.71
C LEU A 63 -7.14 -10.10 -4.91
N ASP A 64 -7.75 -10.86 -4.01
CA ASP A 64 -7.05 -11.84 -3.19
C ASP A 64 -6.53 -13.02 -4.02
N GLU A 65 -7.33 -13.52 -4.98
CA GLU A 65 -6.89 -14.53 -5.95
C GLU A 65 -5.69 -14.03 -6.77
N ALA A 66 -5.78 -12.82 -7.34
CA ALA A 66 -4.69 -12.24 -8.12
C ALA A 66 -3.40 -12.03 -7.30
N ARG A 67 -3.53 -11.74 -5.99
CA ARG A 67 -2.39 -11.61 -5.07
C ARG A 67 -1.74 -12.95 -4.76
N GLU A 68 -2.54 -13.98 -4.51
CA GLU A 68 -2.01 -15.32 -4.22
C GLU A 68 -1.36 -15.95 -5.47
N ASP A 69 -1.95 -15.78 -6.65
CA ASP A 69 -1.38 -16.28 -7.92
C ASP A 69 0.01 -15.69 -8.22
N ASN A 70 0.29 -14.46 -7.79
CA ASN A 70 1.57 -13.79 -8.00
C ASN A 70 2.59 -14.03 -6.88
N LYS A 71 2.20 -14.68 -5.78
CA LYS A 71 3.01 -14.81 -4.56
C LYS A 71 4.35 -15.49 -4.79
N GLU A 72 4.39 -16.56 -5.57
CA GLU A 72 5.66 -17.24 -5.91
C GLU A 72 6.61 -16.34 -6.69
N ASN A 73 6.07 -15.53 -7.60
CA ASN A 73 6.86 -14.58 -8.38
C ASN A 73 7.42 -13.47 -7.47
N ASP A 74 6.59 -12.94 -6.56
CA ASP A 74 7.00 -11.92 -5.59
C ASP A 74 8.11 -12.44 -4.67
N VAL A 75 7.97 -13.66 -4.14
CA VAL A 75 9.00 -14.31 -3.32
C VAL A 75 10.32 -14.43 -4.09
N ARG A 76 10.26 -14.87 -5.35
CA ARG A 76 11.46 -15.01 -6.20
C ARG A 76 12.14 -13.66 -6.47
N LEU A 77 11.39 -12.59 -6.68
CA LEU A 77 11.92 -11.27 -7.04
C LEU A 77 12.40 -10.45 -5.82
N THR A 78 11.78 -10.66 -4.66
CA THR A 78 12.09 -9.92 -3.42
C THR A 78 13.10 -10.64 -2.53
N ALA A 79 13.42 -11.91 -2.80
CA ALA A 79 14.45 -12.63 -2.08
C ALA A 79 15.81 -11.92 -2.19
N PRO A 80 16.57 -11.84 -1.08
CA PRO A 80 17.92 -11.28 -1.11
C PRO A 80 18.78 -12.11 -2.07
N ARG A 81 19.38 -11.45 -3.07
CA ARG A 81 20.34 -12.10 -3.95
C ARG A 81 21.56 -12.52 -3.10
N LYS A 82 21.89 -13.81 -3.14
CA LYS A 82 23.10 -14.38 -2.55
C LYS A 82 24.35 -13.78 -3.19
#